data_AF-A0AAN8LQB4-F1
#
_entry.id   AF-A0AAN8LQB4-F1
#
_cell.length_a   1.000
_cell.length_b   1.000
_cell.length_c   1.000
_cell.angle_alpha   90.00
_cell.angle_beta   90.00
_cell.angle_gamma   90.00
#
_symmetry.space_group_name_H-M   'P 1'
#
loop_
_entity.id
_entity.type
_entity.pdbx_description
1 polymer ?
#
loop_
_entity_poly.entity_id
_entity_poly.type
_entity_poly.pdbx_seq_one_letter_code
_entity_poly.pdbx_strand_id
1 'polypeptide(L)'
;MVRTLNNMAELRASRFGCPSPRHGLKLLFWFANDYIFFDNDNQMVAKYNPNKGGFGFRHFYNRLECDNNVCKKLLPDDGYPFYEVGNLHLTASDSMPEYVSEDYTGHINNSNMDRLIISMRPGRKVDKVYVTQHEDLRSFDPVNTYRLSRGLLMIICSHSSADMSLEDFLEQAGYSTHAPRDSRDTRIDMETEYRAEPGFWESYCTIL
;
A
#
# COMPACT_ATOMS: atom_id res chain seq x y z
N MET A 1 -9.83 -5.79 15.63
CA MET A 1 -9.28 -6.86 14.76
C MET A 1 -9.31 -6.32 13.34
N VAL A 2 -8.20 -6.42 12.59
CA VAL A 2 -8.13 -5.95 11.20
C VAL A 2 -8.91 -6.91 10.29
N ARG A 3 -9.81 -6.37 9.46
CA ARG A 3 -10.62 -7.17 8.52
C ARG A 3 -9.71 -7.79 7.46
N THR A 4 -9.98 -9.04 7.09
CA THR A 4 -9.25 -9.74 6.01
C THR A 4 -10.05 -9.70 4.71
N LEU A 5 -9.39 -9.37 3.60
CA LEU A 5 -9.92 -9.42 2.24
C LEU A 5 -9.53 -10.74 1.57
N ASN A 6 -10.52 -11.48 1.08
CA ASN A 6 -10.36 -12.85 0.64
C ASN A 6 -10.43 -13.04 -0.87
N ASN A 7 -10.97 -12.06 -1.60
CA ASN A 7 -11.23 -12.15 -3.03
C ASN A 7 -11.26 -10.75 -3.68
N MET A 8 -11.30 -10.72 -5.02
CA MET A 8 -11.30 -9.48 -5.81
C MET A 8 -12.51 -8.57 -5.52
N ALA A 9 -13.68 -9.14 -5.22
CA ALA A 9 -14.88 -8.35 -4.90
C ALA A 9 -14.72 -7.59 -3.58
N GLU A 10 -14.12 -8.22 -2.57
CA GLU A 10 -13.79 -7.57 -1.30
C GLU A 10 -12.70 -6.51 -1.46
N LEU A 11 -11.68 -6.76 -2.30
CA LEU A 11 -10.67 -5.76 -2.66
C LEU A 11 -11.31 -4.54 -3.32
N ARG A 12 -12.16 -4.75 -4.33
CA ARG A 12 -12.91 -3.69 -5.00
C ARG A 12 -13.79 -2.89 -4.04
N ALA A 13 -14.50 -3.58 -3.15
CA ALA A 13 -15.37 -2.94 -2.15
C ALA A 13 -14.60 -2.11 -1.12
N SER A 14 -13.33 -2.45 -0.86
CA SER A 14 -12.47 -1.71 0.07
C SER A 14 -12.04 -0.33 -0.45
N ARG A 15 -12.13 -0.09 -1.77
CA ARG A 15 -11.68 1.15 -2.45
C ARG A 15 -10.19 1.46 -2.28
N PHE A 16 -9.38 0.49 -1.81
CA PHE A 16 -7.93 0.65 -1.73
C PHE A 16 -7.33 1.00 -3.10
N GLY A 17 -6.41 1.97 -3.14
CA GLY A 17 -5.79 2.44 -4.38
C GLY A 17 -6.75 3.07 -5.39
N CYS A 18 -7.97 3.43 -4.99
CA CYS A 18 -8.98 4.04 -5.86
C CYS A 18 -9.47 5.38 -5.31
N PRO A 19 -9.89 6.32 -6.19
CA PRO A 19 -9.73 6.32 -7.65
C PRO A 19 -8.30 6.72 -8.08
N SER A 20 -8.04 6.79 -9.39
CA SER A 20 -6.88 7.50 -9.94
C SER A 20 -6.79 8.92 -9.31
N PRO A 21 -5.59 9.47 -9.03
CA PRO A 21 -4.23 9.02 -9.41
C PRO A 21 -3.53 8.10 -8.38
N ARG A 22 -4.29 7.40 -7.54
CA ARG A 22 -3.73 6.57 -6.47
C ARG A 22 -2.97 5.35 -7.01
N HIS A 23 -1.75 5.14 -6.54
CA HIS A 23 -0.91 4.03 -7.01
C HIS A 23 -1.19 2.68 -6.33
N GLY A 24 -2.00 2.64 -5.27
CA GLY A 24 -2.05 1.48 -4.36
C GLY A 24 -2.34 0.14 -5.02
N LEU A 25 -3.21 0.10 -6.03
CA LEU A 25 -3.49 -1.13 -6.78
C LEU A 25 -2.30 -1.56 -7.64
N LYS A 26 -1.64 -0.63 -8.32
CA LYS A 26 -0.41 -0.92 -9.09
C LYS A 26 0.71 -1.42 -8.18
N LEU A 27 0.85 -0.83 -6.99
CA LEU A 27 1.78 -1.28 -5.96
C LEU A 27 1.46 -2.72 -5.50
N LEU A 28 0.18 -3.03 -5.26
CA LEU A 28 -0.25 -4.39 -4.89
C LEU A 28 0.01 -5.41 -6.00
N PHE A 29 -0.24 -5.03 -7.26
CA PHE A 29 0.03 -5.88 -8.41
C PHE A 29 1.53 -6.20 -8.52
N TRP A 30 2.39 -5.18 -8.45
CA TRP A 30 3.84 -5.35 -8.40
C TRP A 30 4.27 -6.27 -7.25
N PHE A 31 3.73 -6.03 -6.05
CA PHE A 31 4.11 -6.82 -4.89
C PHE A 31 3.82 -8.31 -5.10
N ALA A 32 2.62 -8.64 -5.59
CA ALA A 32 2.17 -10.02 -5.80
C ALA A 32 2.89 -10.75 -6.95
N ASN A 33 3.33 -10.01 -7.97
CA ASN A 33 3.93 -10.58 -9.18
C ASN A 33 5.46 -10.56 -9.20
N ASP A 34 6.04 -9.46 -8.73
CA ASP A 34 7.45 -9.18 -8.86
C ASP A 34 8.21 -9.30 -7.54
N TYR A 35 7.61 -8.92 -6.41
CA TYR A 35 8.33 -8.89 -5.14
C TYR A 35 8.30 -10.24 -4.39
N ILE A 36 7.17 -10.93 -4.39
CA ILE A 36 7.04 -12.26 -3.77
C ILE A 36 6.99 -13.37 -4.81
N PHE A 37 7.19 -14.60 -4.35
CA PHE A 37 6.78 -15.82 -5.05
C PHE A 37 6.21 -16.80 -4.02
N PHE A 38 5.49 -17.80 -4.52
CA PHE A 38 4.98 -18.90 -3.70
C PHE A 38 5.92 -20.10 -3.84
N ASP A 39 6.39 -20.65 -2.72
CA ASP A 39 7.17 -21.89 -2.73
C ASP A 39 6.28 -23.13 -2.91
N ASN A 40 6.89 -24.32 -2.93
CA ASN A 40 6.19 -25.59 -3.12
C ASN A 40 5.13 -25.89 -2.04
N ASP A 41 5.22 -25.24 -0.88
CA ASP A 41 4.26 -25.36 0.23
C ASP A 41 3.21 -24.22 0.20
N ASN A 42 3.13 -23.50 -0.91
CA ASN A 42 2.34 -22.29 -1.10
C ASN A 42 2.61 -21.25 0.00
N GLN A 43 3.86 -21.14 0.50
CA GLN A 43 4.25 -20.07 1.41
C GLN A 43 4.76 -18.88 0.62
N MET A 44 4.45 -17.68 1.08
CA MET A 44 4.92 -16.44 0.47
C MET A 44 6.37 -16.20 0.86
N VAL A 45 7.24 -16.03 -0.12
CA VAL A 45 8.66 -15.74 0.07
C VAL A 45 9.03 -14.47 -0.67
N ALA A 46 9.68 -13.54 0.01
CA ALA A 46 10.17 -12.31 -0.60
C ALA A 46 11.44 -12.59 -1.42
N LYS A 47 11.49 -12.10 -2.66
CA LYS A 47 12.67 -12.19 -3.54
C LYS A 47 13.83 -11.35 -2.97
N TYR A 48 13.51 -10.22 -2.35
CA TYR A 48 14.48 -9.31 -1.74
C TYR A 48 14.27 -9.19 -0.23
N ASN A 49 15.30 -8.77 0.51
CA ASN A 49 15.18 -8.51 1.94
C ASN A 49 14.69 -7.07 2.16
N PRO A 50 13.49 -6.84 2.74
CA PRO A 50 12.95 -5.49 2.93
C PRO A 50 13.83 -4.63 3.87
N ASN A 51 14.62 -5.24 4.76
CA ASN A 51 15.57 -4.53 5.62
C ASN A 51 16.72 -3.85 4.84
N LYS A 52 16.88 -4.14 3.55
CA LYS A 52 17.86 -3.46 2.69
C LYS A 52 17.32 -2.16 2.09
N GLY A 53 16.04 -1.85 2.26
CA GLY A 53 15.43 -0.59 1.86
C GLY A 53 15.24 -0.37 0.36
N GLY A 54 15.55 -1.37 -0.49
CA GLY A 54 15.24 -1.30 -1.92
C GLY A 54 13.74 -1.11 -2.16
N PHE A 55 13.35 -0.49 -3.27
CA PHE A 55 11.96 -0.13 -3.59
C PHE A 55 11.32 0.81 -2.55
N GLY A 56 12.11 1.46 -1.68
CA GLY A 56 11.59 2.33 -0.63
C GLY A 56 11.03 1.59 0.60
N PHE A 57 11.38 0.32 0.81
CA PHE A 57 11.00 -0.39 2.03
C PHE A 57 11.59 0.27 3.29
N ARG A 58 10.80 0.31 4.37
CA ARG A 58 11.23 0.83 5.68
C ARG A 58 10.67 -0.02 6.81
N HIS A 59 11.28 0.04 8.00
CA HIS A 59 10.70 -0.59 9.19
C HIS A 59 9.40 0.10 9.58
N PHE A 60 8.34 -0.68 9.76
CA PHE A 60 7.09 -0.23 10.35
C PHE A 60 7.04 -0.68 11.80
N TYR A 61 7.17 0.26 12.73
CA TYR A 61 7.28 -0.07 14.16
C TYR A 61 5.95 -0.41 14.83
N ASN A 62 4.81 -0.25 14.13
CA ASN A 62 3.47 -0.51 14.65
C ASN A 62 3.27 0.08 16.06
N ARG A 63 3.58 1.38 16.19
CA ARG A 63 3.65 2.05 17.48
C ARG A 63 2.26 2.19 18.08
N LEU A 64 2.21 2.29 19.40
CA LEU A 64 0.98 2.59 20.11
C LEU A 64 0.68 4.08 19.91
N GLU A 65 -0.40 4.38 19.20
CA GLU A 65 -0.88 5.74 18.99
C GLU A 65 -2.08 6.01 19.89
N CYS A 66 -2.12 7.19 20.51
CA CYS A 66 -3.14 7.57 21.47
C CYS A 66 -3.87 8.80 20.97
N ASP A 67 -5.17 8.67 20.76
CA ASP A 67 -6.07 9.80 20.49
C ASP A 67 -7.24 9.75 21.47
N ASN A 68 -7.63 10.91 22.02
CA ASN A 68 -8.75 11.05 22.94
C ASN A 68 -8.75 10.04 24.10
N ASN A 69 -7.58 9.79 24.71
CA ASN A 69 -7.33 8.80 25.77
C ASN A 69 -7.54 7.33 25.37
N VAL A 70 -7.68 7.03 24.08
CA VAL A 70 -7.75 5.67 23.54
C VAL A 70 -6.46 5.37 22.80
N CYS A 71 -5.66 4.46 23.34
CA CYS A 71 -4.42 4.02 22.72
C CYS A 71 -4.63 2.72 21.94
N LYS A 72 -4.29 2.72 20.65
CA LYS A 72 -4.36 1.53 19.80
C LYS A 72 -3.17 1.48 18.85
N LYS A 73 -2.74 0.26 18.54
CA LYS A 73 -1.84 0.01 17.41
C LYS A 73 -2.67 -0.16 16.14
N LEU A 74 -2.08 0.18 15.00
CA LEU A 74 -2.71 -0.04 13.70
C LEU A 74 -2.96 -1.54 13.45
N LEU A 75 -1.93 -2.34 13.70
CA LEU A 75 -1.92 -3.79 13.45
C LEU A 75 -1.84 -4.58 14.77
N PRO A 76 -2.37 -5.81 14.83
CA PRO A 76 -2.13 -6.70 15.96
C PRO A 76 -0.64 -7.05 16.08
N ASP A 77 -0.11 -7.09 17.30
CA ASP A 77 1.22 -7.62 17.53
C ASP A 77 1.26 -9.13 17.26
N ASP A 78 2.28 -9.56 16.52
CA ASP A 78 2.46 -10.95 16.14
C ASP A 78 3.88 -11.48 16.37
N GLY A 79 4.73 -10.68 17.02
CA GLY A 79 6.11 -11.04 17.36
C GLY A 79 7.08 -10.99 16.17
N TYR A 80 6.65 -10.51 15.01
CA TYR A 80 7.49 -10.39 13.82
C TYR A 80 7.69 -8.93 13.41
N PRO A 81 8.85 -8.59 12.81
CA PRO A 81 9.10 -7.26 12.29
C PRO A 81 8.17 -6.97 11.12
N PHE A 82 7.64 -5.74 11.10
CA PHE A 82 6.88 -5.22 9.97
C PHE A 82 7.74 -4.27 9.13
N TYR A 83 7.45 -4.23 7.84
CA TYR A 83 8.02 -3.29 6.90
C TYR A 83 6.92 -2.63 6.08
N GLU A 84 7.04 -1.34 5.82
CA GLU A 84 6.16 -0.59 4.93
C GLU A 84 6.82 -0.32 3.58
N VAL A 85 6.01 -0.15 2.54
CA VAL A 85 6.43 0.29 1.21
C VAL A 85 5.28 1.04 0.52
N GLY A 86 5.62 1.84 -0.49
CA GLY A 86 4.65 2.61 -1.29
C GLY A 86 4.79 4.11 -1.15
N ASN A 87 5.76 4.62 -0.39
CA ASN A 87 6.05 6.05 -0.39
C ASN A 87 6.95 6.42 -1.57
N LEU A 88 6.36 6.99 -2.62
CA LEU A 88 7.05 7.39 -3.86
C LEU A 88 7.87 8.68 -3.72
N HIS A 89 7.86 9.36 -2.57
CA HIS A 89 8.77 10.49 -2.32
C HIS A 89 10.22 10.07 -2.05
N LEU A 90 10.46 8.80 -1.76
CA LEU A 90 11.78 8.33 -1.40
C LEU A 90 12.61 8.09 -2.66
N THR A 91 13.88 8.54 -2.70
CA THR A 91 14.80 8.19 -3.78
C THR A 91 14.97 6.67 -3.94
N ALA A 92 14.87 5.92 -2.84
CA ALA A 92 14.89 4.46 -2.89
C ALA A 92 13.68 3.85 -3.64
N SER A 93 12.60 4.61 -3.83
CA SER A 93 11.42 4.22 -4.61
C SER A 93 11.63 4.40 -6.11
N ASP A 94 12.72 5.05 -6.56
CA ASP A 94 13.08 5.15 -7.99
C ASP A 94 13.37 3.78 -8.61
N SER A 95 13.60 2.75 -7.79
CA SER A 95 13.73 1.36 -8.26
C SER A 95 12.39 0.64 -8.44
N MET A 96 11.25 1.28 -8.17
CA MET A 96 9.93 0.74 -8.48
C MET A 96 9.70 0.68 -9.99
N PRO A 97 8.87 -0.25 -10.49
CA PRO A 97 8.45 -0.21 -11.88
C PRO A 97 7.73 1.10 -12.22
N GLU A 98 7.96 1.62 -13.42
CA GLU A 98 7.38 2.87 -13.91
C GLU A 98 5.85 2.89 -13.78
N TYR A 99 5.17 1.78 -14.09
CA TYR A 99 3.71 1.67 -13.99
C TYR A 99 3.18 1.85 -12.55
N VAL A 100 4.01 1.68 -11.51
CA VAL A 100 3.64 1.96 -10.11
C VAL A 100 3.69 3.47 -9.84
N SER A 101 4.67 4.17 -10.42
CA SER A 101 4.92 5.59 -10.16
C SER A 101 4.38 6.55 -11.22
N GLU A 102 3.81 6.07 -12.33
CA GLU A 102 3.44 6.93 -13.47
C GLU A 102 2.43 8.04 -13.13
N ASP A 103 1.53 7.80 -12.18
CA ASP A 103 0.48 8.76 -11.77
C ASP A 103 0.93 9.68 -10.61
N TYR A 104 2.16 9.49 -10.12
CA TYR A 104 2.68 10.25 -8.99
C TYR A 104 3.05 11.67 -9.42
N THR A 105 2.46 12.64 -8.73
CA THR A 105 2.56 14.06 -9.13
C THR A 105 3.72 14.80 -8.47
N GLY A 106 4.30 14.26 -7.39
CA GLY A 106 5.26 14.98 -6.54
C GLY A 106 4.64 16.05 -5.64
N HIS A 107 3.33 16.26 -5.72
CA HIS A 107 2.60 17.25 -4.93
C HIS A 107 1.95 16.64 -3.69
N ILE A 108 1.58 17.48 -2.72
CA ILE A 108 0.75 17.08 -1.57
C ILE A 108 -0.67 16.77 -2.07
N ASN A 109 -0.90 15.57 -2.56
CA ASN A 109 -2.20 15.09 -3.01
C ASN A 109 -2.36 13.59 -2.75
N ASN A 110 -3.43 13.00 -3.30
CA ASN A 110 -3.75 11.60 -3.05
C ASN A 110 -2.91 10.57 -3.83
N SER A 111 -2.08 10.99 -4.80
CA SER A 111 -1.33 10.07 -5.66
C SER A 111 -0.35 9.16 -4.89
N ASN A 112 0.10 9.59 -3.71
CA ASN A 112 1.10 8.89 -2.90
C ASN A 112 0.60 8.51 -1.49
N MET A 113 -0.71 8.28 -1.31
CA MET A 113 -1.28 7.94 0.00
C MET A 113 -1.19 6.44 0.35
N ASP A 114 -1.12 5.56 -0.64
CA ASP A 114 -1.27 4.12 -0.44
C ASP A 114 0.00 3.44 0.07
N ARG A 115 -0.16 2.45 0.94
CA ARG A 115 0.94 1.69 1.53
C ARG A 115 0.61 0.19 1.58
N LEU A 116 1.65 -0.62 1.42
CA LEU A 116 1.64 -2.00 1.87
C LEU A 116 2.45 -2.10 3.17
N ILE A 117 1.95 -2.87 4.14
CA ILE A 117 2.70 -3.27 5.32
C ILE A 117 2.83 -4.79 5.34
N ILE A 118 4.05 -5.31 5.44
CA ILE A 118 4.34 -6.74 5.44
C ILE A 118 4.98 -7.19 6.73
N SER A 119 4.50 -8.30 7.30
CA SER A 119 5.12 -8.98 8.44
C SER A 119 6.09 -10.05 7.95
N MET A 120 7.29 -10.11 8.50
CA MET A 120 8.37 -10.98 8.02
C MET A 120 8.83 -11.99 9.08
N ARG A 121 8.78 -13.28 8.75
CA ARG A 121 9.40 -14.36 9.51
C ARG A 121 10.86 -14.58 9.07
N PRO A 122 11.67 -15.30 9.88
CA PRO A 122 13.01 -15.74 9.47
C PRO A 122 12.99 -16.46 8.12
N GLY A 123 14.08 -16.31 7.35
CA GLY A 123 14.21 -16.93 6.03
C GLY A 123 13.44 -16.24 4.91
N ARG A 124 13.16 -14.93 5.02
CA ARG A 124 12.40 -14.11 4.03
C ARG A 124 10.95 -14.57 3.80
N LYS A 125 10.38 -15.30 4.76
CA LYS A 125 8.99 -15.73 4.70
C LYS A 125 8.07 -14.55 5.03
N VAL A 126 7.16 -14.21 4.12
CA VAL A 126 6.14 -13.18 4.35
C VAL A 126 5.00 -13.84 5.13
N ASP A 127 4.71 -13.35 6.33
CA ASP A 127 3.64 -13.90 7.20
C ASP A 127 2.28 -13.28 6.86
N LYS A 128 2.24 -11.96 6.78
CA LYS A 128 1.02 -11.19 6.56
C LYS A 128 1.33 -10.00 5.66
N VAL A 129 0.32 -9.63 4.88
CA VAL A 129 0.34 -8.46 4.01
C VAL A 129 -0.90 -7.65 4.35
N TYR A 130 -0.70 -6.36 4.53
CA TYR A 130 -1.75 -5.40 4.81
C TYR A 130 -1.72 -4.31 3.74
N VAL A 131 -2.90 -3.86 3.34
CA VAL A 131 -3.10 -2.66 2.54
C VAL A 131 -3.63 -1.59 3.47
N THR A 132 -3.13 -0.36 3.31
CA THR A 132 -3.58 0.80 4.07
C THR A 132 -3.33 2.07 3.27
N GLN A 133 -3.88 3.17 3.76
CA GLN A 133 -3.61 4.51 3.25
C GLN A 133 -3.18 5.40 4.41
N HIS A 134 -2.51 6.50 4.09
CA HIS A 134 -2.40 7.60 5.03
C HIS A 134 -3.73 8.38 5.07
N GLU A 135 -4.14 8.87 6.24
CA GLU A 135 -5.25 9.82 6.37
C GLU A 135 -4.78 11.29 6.24
N ASP A 136 -3.51 11.54 6.58
CA ASP A 136 -2.83 12.83 6.46
C ASP A 136 -1.37 12.64 6.01
N LEU A 137 -0.47 13.60 6.25
CA LEU A 137 0.94 13.47 5.83
C LEU A 137 1.75 12.44 6.64
N ARG A 138 1.22 11.94 7.76
CA ARG A 138 1.95 11.14 8.77
C ARG A 138 1.17 9.92 9.24
N SER A 139 -0.13 10.06 9.41
CA SER A 139 -0.98 9.11 10.14
C SER A 139 -1.58 8.07 9.20
N PHE A 140 -1.60 6.82 9.64
CA PHE A 140 -2.27 5.74 8.92
C PHE A 140 -3.77 5.73 9.20
N ASP A 141 -4.57 5.38 8.20
CA ASP A 141 -6.02 5.24 8.34
C ASP A 141 -6.39 3.86 8.93
N PRO A 142 -6.78 3.76 10.21
CA PRO A 142 -7.12 2.48 10.82
C PRO A 142 -8.46 1.92 10.33
N VAL A 143 -9.32 2.75 9.72
CA VAL A 143 -10.61 2.32 9.15
C VAL A 143 -10.40 1.64 7.80
N ASN A 144 -9.49 2.19 6.99
CA ASN A 144 -9.14 1.67 5.67
C ASN A 144 -7.84 0.85 5.67
N THR A 145 -7.60 0.13 6.77
CA THR A 145 -6.54 -0.88 6.88
C THR A 145 -7.13 -2.28 6.79
N TYR A 146 -6.60 -3.09 5.87
CA TYR A 146 -7.08 -4.46 5.66
C TYR A 146 -5.92 -5.44 5.53
N ARG A 147 -6.10 -6.65 6.05
CA ARG A 147 -5.21 -7.78 5.79
C ARG A 147 -5.59 -8.42 4.45
N LEU A 148 -4.62 -8.77 3.62
CA LEU A 148 -4.87 -9.61 2.46
C LEU A 148 -4.74 -11.08 2.81
N SER A 149 -5.71 -11.88 2.38
CA SER A 149 -5.56 -13.33 2.45
C SER A 149 -4.48 -13.80 1.48
N ARG A 150 -3.85 -14.93 1.82
CA ARG A 150 -2.94 -15.60 0.90
C ARG A 150 -3.62 -16.02 -0.41
N GLY A 151 -4.88 -16.45 -0.33
CA GLY A 151 -5.69 -16.82 -1.49
C GLY A 151 -5.85 -15.67 -2.48
N LEU A 152 -6.14 -14.46 -1.97
CA LEU A 152 -6.24 -13.26 -2.79
C LEU A 152 -4.91 -12.92 -3.47
N LEU A 153 -3.79 -12.98 -2.76
CA LEU A 153 -2.47 -12.73 -3.36
C LEU A 153 -2.11 -13.77 -4.44
N MET A 154 -2.52 -15.04 -4.28
CA MET A 154 -2.36 -16.05 -5.33
C MET A 154 -3.24 -15.77 -6.55
N ILE A 155 -4.47 -15.27 -6.36
CA ILE A 155 -5.36 -14.87 -7.47
C ILE A 155 -4.74 -13.73 -8.29
N ILE A 156 -4.10 -12.76 -7.63
CA ILE A 156 -3.46 -11.62 -8.29
C ILE A 156 -2.14 -12.03 -8.98
N CYS A 157 -1.45 -13.05 -8.46
CA CYS A 157 -0.18 -13.51 -9.00
C CYS A 157 -0.38 -14.21 -10.37
N SER A 158 0.20 -13.65 -11.42
CA SER A 158 0.24 -14.13 -12.81
C SER A 158 1.02 -15.45 -13.00
N HIS A 159 1.45 -16.11 -11.92
CA HIS A 159 1.99 -17.48 -11.98
C HIS A 159 0.99 -18.52 -11.46
N SER A 160 -0.23 -18.08 -11.11
CA SER A 160 -1.37 -18.95 -10.88
C SER A 160 -1.98 -19.38 -12.22
N SER A 161 -2.88 -20.37 -12.21
CA SER A 161 -3.50 -20.91 -13.43
C SER A 161 -4.38 -19.92 -14.22
N ALA A 162 -4.42 -18.64 -13.83
CA ALA A 162 -5.32 -17.62 -14.33
C ALA A 162 -4.58 -16.32 -14.66
N ASP A 163 -3.36 -16.41 -15.23
CA ASP A 163 -2.51 -15.30 -15.71
C ASP A 163 -3.26 -13.97 -15.85
N MET A 164 -3.21 -13.15 -14.79
CA MET A 164 -3.93 -11.88 -14.74
C MET A 164 -3.00 -10.78 -15.20
N SER A 165 -3.38 -10.05 -16.26
CA SER A 165 -2.65 -8.86 -16.68
C SER A 165 -2.88 -7.70 -15.71
N LEU A 166 -2.03 -6.68 -15.74
CA LEU A 166 -2.23 -5.47 -14.93
C LEU A 166 -3.58 -4.80 -15.26
N GLU A 167 -3.95 -4.74 -16.53
CA GLU A 167 -5.20 -4.13 -16.97
C GLU A 167 -6.43 -4.89 -16.45
N ASP A 168 -6.44 -6.22 -16.59
CA ASP A 168 -7.51 -7.08 -16.05
C ASP A 168 -7.64 -6.93 -14.52
N PHE A 169 -6.50 -6.88 -13.83
CA PHE A 169 -6.46 -6.69 -12.38
C PHE A 169 -7.07 -5.35 -11.98
N LEU A 170 -6.67 -4.26 -12.64
CA LEU A 170 -7.16 -2.91 -12.36
C LEU A 170 -8.67 -2.80 -12.65
N GLU A 171 -9.15 -3.38 -13.74
CA GLU A 171 -10.58 -3.39 -14.08
C GLU A 171 -11.39 -4.14 -13.00
N GLN A 172 -10.94 -5.35 -12.61
CA GLN A 172 -11.61 -6.16 -11.60
C GLN A 172 -11.61 -5.48 -10.23
N ALA A 173 -10.49 -4.87 -9.84
CA ALA A 173 -10.36 -4.11 -8.60
C ALA A 173 -11.16 -2.79 -8.62
N GLY A 174 -11.71 -2.39 -9.78
CA GLY A 174 -12.53 -1.20 -9.93
C GLY A 174 -11.74 0.10 -9.96
N TYR A 175 -10.49 0.04 -10.45
CA TYR A 175 -9.70 1.22 -10.77
C TYR A 175 -10.40 1.98 -11.90
N SER A 176 -10.67 3.26 -11.69
CA SER A 176 -11.27 4.13 -12.69
C SER A 176 -10.35 5.33 -12.91
N THR A 177 -9.99 5.54 -14.17
CA THR A 177 -9.29 6.73 -14.66
C THR A 177 -10.25 7.90 -14.87
N HIS A 178 -11.57 7.66 -14.78
CA HIS A 178 -12.57 8.70 -14.86
C HIS A 178 -12.75 9.33 -13.48
N ALA A 179 -12.43 10.63 -13.38
CA ALA A 179 -12.78 11.45 -12.23
C ALA A 179 -14.28 11.26 -11.90
N PRO A 180 -14.68 11.25 -10.61
CA PRO A 180 -16.09 11.25 -10.26
C PRO A 180 -16.75 12.42 -10.99
N ARG A 181 -17.79 12.15 -11.79
CA ARG A 181 -18.67 13.22 -12.27
C ARG A 181 -19.27 13.88 -11.04
N ASP A 182 -18.82 15.09 -10.73
CA ASP A 182 -19.30 15.91 -9.62
C ASP A 182 -20.83 15.89 -9.56
N SER A 183 -21.38 15.22 -8.54
CA SER A 183 -22.65 15.67 -7.99
C SER A 183 -22.31 16.90 -7.15
N ARG A 184 -22.65 18.07 -7.69
CA ARG A 184 -22.65 19.36 -6.99
C ARG A 184 -23.08 19.18 -5.53
N ASP A 185 -22.18 19.42 -4.57
CA ASP A 185 -22.49 20.31 -3.46
C ASP A 185 -21.24 20.73 -2.67
N THR A 186 -20.96 22.02 -2.77
CA THR A 186 -20.14 22.92 -1.93
C THR A 186 -19.24 22.32 -0.84
N ARG A 187 -17.91 22.49 -1.01
CA ARG A 187 -16.97 22.77 0.09
C ARG A 187 -15.65 23.37 -0.41
N ILE A 188 -15.57 24.70 -0.24
CA ILE A 188 -14.42 25.61 -0.13
C ILE A 188 -13.11 25.14 -0.77
N ASP A 189 -12.80 25.77 -1.92
CA ASP A 189 -11.49 25.76 -2.54
C ASP A 189 -10.43 26.28 -1.56
N MET A 190 -9.55 25.39 -1.13
CA MET A 190 -8.23 25.75 -0.63
C MET A 190 -7.20 25.18 -1.61
N GLU A 191 -7.24 25.68 -2.84
CA GLU A 191 -6.11 25.55 -3.77
C GLU A 191 -4.93 26.33 -3.18
N THR A 192 -4.01 25.60 -2.56
CA THR A 192 -2.64 26.07 -2.46
C THR A 192 -1.74 24.91 -2.82
N GLU A 193 -1.42 24.81 -4.11
CA GLU A 193 -0.48 23.84 -4.67
C GLU A 193 0.93 24.10 -4.12
N TYR A 194 1.21 23.57 -2.93
CA TYR A 194 2.56 23.51 -2.40
C TYR A 194 3.31 22.32 -3.01
N ARG A 195 4.34 22.60 -3.82
CA ARG A 195 5.44 21.67 -4.01
C ARG A 195 6.25 21.65 -2.73
N ALA A 196 6.40 20.49 -2.13
CA ALA A 196 7.26 20.35 -0.96
C ALA A 196 8.73 20.44 -1.39
N GLU A 197 9.54 21.17 -0.61
CA GLU A 197 10.98 21.28 -0.81
C GLU A 197 11.68 19.89 -0.74
N PRO A 198 12.80 19.68 -1.46
CA PRO A 198 13.60 18.46 -1.35
C PRO A 198 13.94 18.12 0.12
N GLY A 199 13.62 16.90 0.56
CA GLY A 199 13.86 16.44 1.94
C GLY A 199 12.72 16.69 2.94
N PHE A 200 11.69 17.48 2.59
CA PHE A 200 10.51 17.69 3.43
C PHE A 200 9.88 16.35 3.86
N TRP A 201 9.69 15.44 2.90
CA TRP A 201 9.05 14.13 3.12
C TRP A 201 9.90 13.11 3.84
N GLU A 202 11.23 13.26 3.83
CA GLU A 202 12.13 12.38 4.58
C GLU A 202 11.92 12.51 6.08
N SER A 203 11.32 13.59 6.56
CA SER A 203 10.98 13.76 7.98
C SER A 203 9.65 13.11 8.37
N TYR A 204 8.75 12.86 7.41
CA TYR A 204 7.34 12.53 7.69
C TYR A 204 7.04 11.03 7.84
N CYS A 205 8.03 10.16 7.63
CA CYS A 205 8.00 8.75 8.04
C CYS A 205 9.29 8.29 8.78
N THR A 206 10.21 9.21 9.09
CA THR A 206 11.50 8.88 9.75
C THR A 206 11.72 9.59 11.08
N ILE A 207 10.89 10.58 11.42
CA ILE A 207 11.02 11.35 12.67
C ILE A 207 9.69 11.28 13.44
N LEU A 208 9.53 10.20 14.20
CA LEU A 208 9.47 10.19 15.67
C LEU A 208 9.15 8.78 16.13
#